data_AF-A0A135W6J9-F1
#
_entry.id   AF-A0A135W6J9-F1
#
_cell.length_a   1.000
_cell.length_b   1.000
_cell.length_c   1.000
_cell.angle_alpha   90.00
_cell.angle_beta   90.00
_cell.angle_gamma   90.00
#
_symmetry.space_group_name_H-M   'P 1'
#
loop_
_entity.id
_entity.type
_entity.pdbx_description
1 polymer ?
#
loop_
_entity_poly.entity_id
_entity_poly.type
_entity_poly.pdbx_seq_one_letter_code
_entity_poly.pdbx_strand_id
1 'polypeptide(L)'
;MKKTILLILLFFFAGLYSQNTEYQFKFDVKKFRKEYIKNKKHPPQLKIFGPDGRELIFNIAESKTSEQPVQNINTFKGVSADGTKIISFILTKTYLSGSYADQGTEIYFGPVANKKDVYKVYIPVKIQNGQEQDFVK
;
A
#
# COMPACT_ATOMS: atom_id res chain seq x y z
N MET A 1 5.05 41.01 27.34
CA MET A 1 6.05 40.33 26.48
C MET A 1 6.22 38.82 26.75
N LYS A 2 5.62 38.21 27.78
CA LYS A 2 5.74 36.75 28.05
C LYS A 2 4.75 35.86 27.27
N LYS A 3 3.63 36.43 26.78
CA LYS A 3 2.56 35.68 26.09
C LYS A 3 2.85 35.43 24.60
N THR A 4 3.73 36.23 23.99
CA THR A 4 4.05 36.14 22.56
C THR A 4 5.04 35.01 22.23
N ILE A 5 5.89 34.64 23.19
CA ILE A 5 6.90 33.58 23.04
C ILE A 5 6.24 32.19 23.05
N LEU A 6 5.14 32.03 23.80
CA LEU A 6 4.40 30.77 23.88
C LEU A 6 3.74 30.39 22.55
N LEU A 7 3.31 31.39 21.77
CA LEU A 7 2.66 31.17 20.48
C LEU A 7 3.65 30.68 19.42
N ILE A 8 4.89 31.19 19.44
CA ILE A 8 5.95 30.80 18.50
C ILE A 8 6.42 29.36 18.75
N LEU A 9 6.50 28.92 20.00
CA LEU A 9 6.85 27.53 20.32
C LEU A 9 5.79 26.53 19.83
N LEU A 10 4.51 26.91 19.81
CA LEU A 10 3.42 26.05 19.35
C LEU A 10 3.47 25.77 17.84
N PHE A 11 4.02 26.70 17.04
CA PHE A 11 4.21 26.51 15.60
C PHE A 11 5.42 25.63 15.25
N PHE A 12 6.45 25.55 16.10
CA PHE A 12 7.61 24.69 15.85
C PHE A 12 7.29 23.19 16.05
N PHE A 13 6.33 22.83 16.91
CA PHE A 13 5.95 21.43 17.10
C PHE A 13 4.98 20.88 16.03
N ALA A 14 4.26 21.76 15.31
CA ALA A 14 3.35 21.34 14.25
C ALA A 14 4.07 20.97 12.93
N GLY A 15 5.29 21.45 12.72
CA GLY A 15 6.04 21.27 11.47
C GLY A 15 6.79 19.95 11.30
N LEU A 16 6.83 19.08 12.34
CA LEU A 16 7.69 17.89 12.35
C LEU A 16 6.94 16.55 12.17
N TYR A 17 5.63 16.58 11.93
CA TYR A 17 4.78 15.37 11.86
C TYR A 17 4.42 14.91 10.44
N SER A 18 5.27 15.18 9.45
CA SER A 18 5.21 14.43 8.18
C SER A 18 6.33 13.38 8.17
N GLN A 19 6.26 12.44 9.11
CA GLN A 19 7.04 11.21 8.98
C GLN A 19 6.36 10.37 7.90
N ASN A 20 7.13 9.96 6.89
CA ASN A 20 6.68 8.95 5.93
C ASN A 20 6.18 7.73 6.69
N THR A 21 4.87 7.51 6.69
CA THR A 21 4.27 6.35 7.36
C THR A 21 4.56 5.12 6.49
N GLU A 22 5.60 4.37 6.87
CA GLU A 22 5.98 3.09 6.26
C GLU A 22 6.01 2.00 7.32
N TYR A 23 5.43 0.85 7.02
CA TYR A 23 5.54 -0.36 7.84
C TYR A 23 6.10 -1.51 7.02
N GLN A 24 7.10 -2.23 7.55
CA GLN A 24 7.71 -3.40 6.90
C GLN A 24 7.24 -4.71 7.55
N PHE A 25 6.94 -5.71 6.74
CA PHE A 25 6.48 -7.03 7.18
C PHE A 25 7.07 -8.14 6.31
N LYS A 26 7.02 -9.38 6.80
CA LYS A 26 7.40 -10.56 6.02
C LYS A 26 6.19 -11.17 5.34
N PHE A 27 6.35 -11.60 4.09
CA PHE A 27 5.29 -12.28 3.34
C PHE A 27 5.87 -13.35 2.42
N ASP A 28 5.35 -14.58 2.52
CA ASP A 28 5.75 -15.70 1.67
C ASP A 28 4.84 -15.80 0.42
N VAL A 29 5.31 -15.20 -0.67
CA VAL A 29 4.61 -15.17 -1.96
C VAL A 29 4.47 -16.57 -2.55
N LYS A 30 5.47 -17.44 -2.36
CA LYS A 30 5.47 -18.78 -2.95
C LYS A 30 4.41 -19.63 -2.29
N LYS A 31 4.31 -19.56 -0.96
CA LYS A 31 3.25 -20.23 -0.19
C LYS A 31 1.87 -19.72 -0.60
N PHE A 32 1.67 -18.41 -0.63
CA PHE A 32 0.40 -17.81 -1.02
C PHE A 32 -0.02 -18.22 -2.45
N ARG A 33 0.91 -18.16 -3.41
CA ARG A 33 0.66 -18.58 -4.80
C ARG A 33 0.29 -20.05 -4.89
N LYS A 34 0.99 -20.93 -4.14
CA LYS A 34 0.70 -22.37 -4.10
C LYS A 34 -0.70 -22.63 -3.55
N GLU A 35 -1.10 -21.93 -2.50
CA GLU A 35 -2.44 -22.03 -1.91
C GLU A 35 -3.53 -21.56 -2.88
N TYR A 36 -3.33 -20.43 -3.54
CA TYR A 36 -4.25 -19.94 -4.57
C TYR A 36 -4.39 -20.90 -5.75
N ILE A 37 -3.28 -21.45 -6.28
CA ILE A 37 -3.33 -22.43 -7.39
C ILE A 37 -4.10 -23.69 -6.97
N LYS A 38 -3.93 -24.14 -5.72
CA LYS A 38 -4.63 -25.30 -5.18
C LYS A 38 -6.15 -25.06 -5.06
N ASN A 39 -6.56 -23.85 -4.67
CA ASN A 39 -7.94 -23.53 -4.33
C ASN A 39 -8.48 -22.31 -5.11
N LYS A 40 -8.50 -22.37 -6.44
CA LYS A 40 -9.00 -21.24 -7.26
C LYS A 40 -10.46 -20.84 -6.99
N LYS A 41 -11.33 -21.81 -6.63
CA LYS A 41 -12.74 -21.54 -6.31
C LYS A 41 -12.93 -20.77 -5.00
N HIS A 42 -12.01 -20.94 -4.06
CA HIS A 42 -12.01 -20.30 -2.75
C HIS A 42 -10.60 -19.75 -2.48
N PRO A 43 -10.25 -18.59 -3.08
CA PRO A 43 -8.93 -18.01 -2.94
C PRO A 43 -8.56 -17.82 -1.46
N PRO A 44 -7.28 -18.00 -1.08
CA PRO A 44 -6.84 -17.70 0.27
C PRO A 44 -7.07 -16.21 0.57
N GLN A 45 -7.35 -15.89 1.83
CA GLN A 45 -7.40 -14.49 2.26
C GLN A 45 -6.01 -13.87 2.16
N LEU A 46 -5.94 -12.62 1.71
CA LEU A 46 -4.70 -11.86 1.71
C LEU A 46 -4.56 -11.13 3.05
N LYS A 47 -3.47 -11.41 3.76
CA LYS A 47 -3.09 -10.72 4.99
C LYS A 47 -1.95 -9.73 4.72
N ILE A 48 -2.20 -8.45 4.92
CA ILE A 48 -1.21 -7.37 4.83
C ILE A 48 -1.36 -6.46 6.05
N PHE A 49 -0.71 -5.30 6.04
CA PHE A 49 -0.69 -4.37 7.16
C PHE A 49 -1.04 -2.96 6.72
N GLY A 50 -1.47 -2.13 7.67
CA GLY A 50 -1.52 -0.69 7.50
C GLY A 50 -0.14 -0.05 7.62
N PRO A 51 0.02 1.23 7.21
CA PRO A 51 1.22 2.01 7.46
C PRO A 51 1.54 2.15 8.96
N ASP A 52 0.54 2.04 9.82
CA ASP A 52 0.62 2.02 11.28
C ASP A 52 0.93 0.63 11.86
N GLY A 53 1.09 -0.40 11.02
CA GLY A 53 1.38 -1.77 11.42
C GLY A 53 0.16 -2.58 11.88
N ARG A 54 -1.06 -2.07 11.73
CA ARG A 54 -2.28 -2.87 12.02
C ARG A 54 -2.48 -3.96 10.98
N GLU A 55 -2.83 -5.18 11.40
CA GLU A 55 -3.14 -6.25 10.44
C GLU A 55 -4.44 -5.95 9.69
N LEU A 56 -4.45 -6.22 8.39
CA LEU A 56 -5.62 -6.12 7.50
C LEU A 56 -5.80 -7.43 6.75
N ILE A 57 -7.03 -7.94 6.73
CA ILE A 57 -7.39 -9.20 6.07
C ILE A 57 -8.37 -8.88 4.94
N PHE A 58 -8.07 -9.37 3.74
CA PHE A 58 -8.88 -9.16 2.55
C PHE A 58 -9.41 -10.48 1.99
N ASN A 59 -10.70 -10.48 1.65
CA ASN A 59 -11.32 -11.49 0.82
C ASN A 59 -11.09 -11.09 -0.64
N ILE A 60 -10.44 -11.95 -1.41
CA ILE A 60 -9.96 -11.63 -2.75
C ILE A 60 -10.61 -12.53 -3.81
N ALA A 61 -10.72 -12.00 -5.02
CA ALA A 61 -11.11 -12.73 -6.20
C ALA A 61 -10.19 -12.34 -7.37
N GLU A 62 -9.88 -13.30 -8.23
CA GLU A 62 -9.13 -13.02 -9.45
C GLU A 62 -9.99 -12.14 -10.37
N SER A 63 -9.42 -11.02 -10.80
CA SER A 63 -10.06 -10.10 -11.72
C SER A 63 -9.88 -10.61 -13.15
N LYS A 64 -10.99 -10.87 -13.83
CA LYS A 64 -11.01 -11.09 -15.28
C LYS A 64 -11.00 -9.74 -15.98
N THR A 65 -9.82 -9.19 -16.24
CA THR A 65 -9.70 -8.05 -17.16
C THR A 65 -10.05 -8.52 -18.58
N SER A 66 -10.61 -7.63 -19.41
CA SER A 66 -10.91 -7.91 -20.82
C SER A 66 -9.65 -8.15 -21.68
N GLU A 67 -8.48 -7.86 -21.12
CA GLU A 67 -7.17 -8.12 -21.71
C GLU A 67 -6.79 -9.60 -21.65
N GLN A 68 -6.01 -10.04 -22.63
CA GLN A 68 -5.51 -11.42 -22.67
C GLN A 68 -4.73 -11.74 -21.40
N PRO A 69 -4.98 -12.90 -20.75
CA PRO A 69 -4.23 -13.30 -19.57
C PRO A 69 -2.72 -13.35 -19.85
N VAL A 70 -1.94 -12.55 -19.12
CA VAL A 70 -0.47 -12.61 -19.19
C VAL A 70 0.02 -13.81 -18.39
N GLN A 71 0.85 -14.65 -19.00
CA GLN A 71 1.35 -15.86 -18.36
C GLN A 71 2.09 -15.51 -17.05
N ASN A 72 1.78 -16.24 -15.98
CA ASN A 72 2.35 -16.08 -14.63
C ASN A 72 2.03 -14.76 -13.90
N ILE A 73 1.15 -13.91 -14.44
CA ILE A 73 0.64 -12.72 -13.78
C ILE A 73 -0.85 -12.91 -13.52
N ASN A 74 -1.26 -12.80 -12.27
CA ASN A 74 -2.67 -12.85 -11.87
C ASN A 74 -3.04 -11.53 -11.21
N THR A 75 -4.11 -10.90 -11.67
CA THR A 75 -4.64 -9.67 -11.08
C THR A 75 -5.79 -10.00 -10.16
N PHE A 76 -5.84 -9.35 -9.00
CA PHE A 76 -6.85 -9.60 -7.98
C PHE A 76 -7.50 -8.30 -7.54
N LYS A 77 -8.77 -8.41 -7.18
CA LYS A 77 -9.50 -7.39 -6.44
C LYS A 77 -10.10 -8.02 -5.19
N GLY A 78 -10.32 -7.22 -4.16
CA GLY A 78 -10.91 -7.72 -2.93
C GLY A 78 -11.47 -6.63 -2.06
N VAL A 79 -12.08 -7.06 -0.96
CA VAL A 79 -12.64 -6.20 0.07
C VAL A 79 -12.12 -6.68 1.42
N SER A 80 -11.83 -5.75 2.33
CA SER A 80 -11.45 -6.08 3.70
C SER A 80 -12.56 -6.86 4.41
N ALA A 81 -12.19 -7.62 5.44
CA ALA A 81 -13.14 -8.39 6.24
C ALA A 81 -14.25 -7.53 6.87
N ASP A 82 -13.97 -6.24 7.15
CA ASP A 82 -14.94 -5.27 7.67
C ASP A 82 -15.74 -4.54 6.58
N GLY A 83 -15.49 -4.81 5.29
CA GLY A 83 -16.21 -4.20 4.17
C GLY A 83 -15.76 -2.78 3.79
N THR A 84 -14.80 -2.17 4.51
CA THR A 84 -14.50 -0.74 4.39
C THR A 84 -13.42 -0.37 3.38
N LYS A 85 -12.55 -1.32 3.01
CA LYS A 85 -11.38 -1.10 2.15
C LYS A 85 -11.46 -1.97 0.92
N ILE A 86 -11.10 -1.40 -0.21
CA ILE A 86 -11.01 -2.11 -1.48
C ILE A 86 -9.53 -2.26 -1.83
N ILE A 87 -9.12 -3.48 -2.18
CA ILE A 87 -7.74 -3.81 -2.56
C ILE A 87 -7.68 -4.21 -4.03
N SER A 88 -6.59 -3.83 -4.69
CA SER A 88 -6.23 -4.27 -6.03
C SER A 88 -4.75 -4.61 -6.08
N PHE A 89 -4.39 -5.78 -6.60
CA PHE A 89 -2.98 -6.18 -6.66
C PHE A 89 -2.69 -7.18 -7.77
N ILE A 90 -1.41 -7.27 -8.10
CA ILE A 90 -0.86 -8.28 -8.99
C ILE A 90 -0.07 -9.30 -8.20
N LEU A 91 -0.15 -10.56 -8.62
CA LEU A 91 0.64 -11.67 -8.13
C LEU A 91 1.45 -12.26 -9.29
N THR A 92 2.76 -12.14 -9.21
CA THR A 92 3.68 -12.79 -10.15
C THR A 92 4.19 -14.12 -9.58
N LYS A 93 5.16 -14.75 -10.25
CA LYS A 93 5.84 -15.94 -9.73
C LYS A 93 6.70 -15.63 -8.50
N THR A 94 7.20 -14.40 -8.36
CA THR A 94 8.26 -14.05 -7.40
C THR A 94 7.86 -12.97 -6.41
N TYR A 95 6.89 -12.12 -6.74
CA TYR A 95 6.43 -11.05 -5.87
C TYR A 95 4.93 -10.78 -6.03
N LEU A 96 4.38 -10.01 -5.10
CA LEU A 96 3.10 -9.34 -5.25
C LEU A 96 3.29 -7.82 -5.09
N SER A 97 2.38 -7.03 -5.61
CA SER A 97 2.36 -5.58 -5.38
C SER A 97 0.99 -5.04 -5.71
N GLY A 98 0.58 -3.98 -5.03
CA GLY A 98 -0.72 -3.41 -5.24
C GLY A 98 -0.98 -2.24 -4.32
N SER A 99 -2.26 -1.94 -4.17
CA SER A 99 -2.73 -0.85 -3.35
C SER A 99 -4.11 -1.16 -2.79
N TYR A 100 -4.47 -0.45 -1.73
CA TYR A 100 -5.82 -0.43 -1.20
C TYR A 100 -6.21 1.00 -0.81
N ALA A 101 -7.49 1.29 -0.93
CA ALA A 101 -8.05 2.58 -0.53
C ALA A 101 -8.52 2.50 0.93
N ASP A 102 -8.07 3.45 1.76
CA ASP A 102 -8.57 3.67 3.11
C ASP A 102 -8.99 5.12 3.29
N GLN A 103 -10.29 5.35 3.48
CA GLN A 103 -10.87 6.69 3.68
C GLN A 103 -10.44 7.72 2.61
N GLY A 104 -10.36 7.27 1.34
CA GLY A 104 -9.94 8.13 0.22
C GLY A 104 -8.42 8.32 0.07
N THR A 105 -7.62 7.72 0.95
CA THR A 105 -6.16 7.65 0.80
C THR A 105 -5.77 6.33 0.15
N GLU A 106 -5.04 6.40 -0.95
CA GLU A 106 -4.48 5.21 -1.59
C GLU A 106 -3.18 4.81 -0.88
N ILE A 107 -3.16 3.58 -0.37
CA ILE A 107 -2.03 3.02 0.36
C ILE A 107 -1.44 1.89 -0.48
N TYR A 108 -0.12 1.91 -0.67
CA TYR A 108 0.58 1.01 -1.58
C TYR A 108 1.36 -0.03 -0.80
N PHE A 109 1.51 -1.21 -1.39
CA PHE A 109 2.39 -2.23 -0.85
C PHE A 109 3.18 -2.94 -1.94
N GLY A 110 4.38 -3.37 -1.58
CA GLY A 110 5.28 -4.04 -2.51
C GLY A 110 6.56 -4.53 -1.84
N PRO A 111 7.41 -5.26 -2.60
CA PRO A 111 8.64 -5.81 -2.08
C PRO A 111 9.63 -4.68 -1.71
N VAL A 112 10.39 -4.90 -0.64
CA VAL A 112 11.52 -4.04 -0.28
C VAL A 112 12.74 -4.47 -1.10
N ALA A 113 13.36 -3.51 -1.78
CA ALA A 113 14.56 -3.76 -2.57
C ALA A 113 15.65 -4.43 -1.72
N ASN A 114 16.32 -5.43 -2.30
CA ASN A 114 17.42 -6.19 -1.67
C ASN A 114 17.05 -6.95 -0.38
N LYS A 115 15.76 -7.09 -0.05
CA LYS A 115 15.30 -7.89 1.09
C LYS A 115 14.30 -8.95 0.64
N LYS A 116 14.73 -10.20 0.65
CA LYS A 116 13.89 -11.34 0.26
C LYS A 116 12.71 -11.52 1.21
N ASP A 117 11.51 -11.72 0.64
CA ASP A 117 10.26 -11.95 1.37
C ASP A 117 9.88 -10.82 2.34
N VAL A 118 10.49 -9.63 2.21
CA VAL A 118 10.16 -8.44 2.98
C VAL A 118 9.39 -7.48 2.11
N TYR A 119 8.28 -7.00 2.66
CA TYR A 119 7.33 -6.10 2.04
C TYR A 119 7.23 -4.83 2.86
N LYS A 120 6.81 -3.77 2.19
CA LYS A 120 6.43 -2.52 2.84
C LYS A 120 5.04 -2.10 2.46
N VAL A 121 4.37 -1.42 3.38
CA VAL A 121 3.16 -0.64 3.14
C VAL A 121 3.48 0.82 3.37
N TYR A 122 3.09 1.69 2.44
CA TYR A 122 3.45 3.10 2.46
C TYR A 122 2.42 3.97 1.76
N ILE A 123 2.34 5.23 2.19
CA ILE A 123 1.63 6.29 1.49
C ILE A 123 2.67 7.04 0.63
N PRO A 124 2.48 7.16 -0.69
CA PRO A 124 3.43 7.89 -1.52
C PRO A 124 3.44 9.35 -1.11
N VAL A 125 4.64 9.93 -1.01
CA VAL A 125 4.79 11.37 -0.79
C VAL A 125 4.18 12.07 -2.00
N LYS A 126 3.21 12.95 -1.76
CA LYS A 126 2.74 13.86 -2.81
C LYS A 126 3.96 14.69 -3.24
N ILE A 127 4.50 14.40 -4.41
CA ILE A 127 5.44 15.32 -5.05
C ILE A 127 4.63 16.60 -5.25
N GLN A 128 4.94 17.65 -4.50
CA GLN A 128 4.52 18.99 -4.89
C GLN A 128 5.18 19.19 -6.25
N ASN A 129 4.41 19.05 -7.33
CA ASN A 129 4.82 19.53 -8.63
C ASN A 129 5.12 21.02 -8.41
N GLY A 130 6.40 21.36 -8.28
CA GLY A 130 6.84 22.73 -8.41
C GLY A 130 6.34 23.16 -9.76
N GLN A 131 5.38 24.08 -9.78
CA GLN A 131 5.26 24.95 -10.93
C GLN A 131 6.65 25.51 -11.12
N GLU A 132 7.35 25.10 -12.18
CA GLU A 132 8.47 25.88 -12.66
C GLU A 132 7.91 27.30 -12.80
N GLN A 133 8.39 28.22 -11.97
CA GLN A 133 8.15 29.62 -12.20
C GLN A 133 8.81 29.90 -13.54
N ASP A 134 7.99 29.86 -14.58
CA ASP A 134 8.33 30.31 -15.92
C ASP A 134 8.54 31.82 -15.79
N PHE A 135 9.73 32.21 -15.32
CA PHE A 135 10.19 33.58 -15.36
C PHE A 135 10.45 33.90 -16.83
N VAL A 136 9.40 34.35 -17.51
CA VAL A 136 9.53 35.05 -18.78
C VAL A 136 10.44 36.25 -18.51
N LYS A 137 11.65 36.22 -19.08
CA LYS A 137 12.59 37.35 -19.11
C LYS A 137 12.04 38.48 -19.97
#